data_AF-A0A9E1IXJ0-F1
#
_entry.id   AF-A0A9E1IXJ0-F1
#
_cell.length_a   1.000
_cell.length_b   1.000
_cell.length_c   1.000
_cell.angle_alpha   90.00
_cell.angle_beta   90.00
_cell.angle_gamma   90.00
#
_symmetry.space_group_name_H-M   'P 1'
#
loop_
_entity.id
_entity.type
_entity.pdbx_description
1 polymer ?
#
loop_
_entity_poly.entity_id
_entity_poly.type
_entity_poly.pdbx_seq_one_letter_code
_entity_poly.pdbx_strand_id
1 'polypeptide(L)'
;MPIISIIGPKGGIGKTTLSINTAAALTRSLGKSLTHDSVCLFDLDLRLPTISSILESHPRKTFYDLFETLANKTYQVDFLQSIYRILTIFQAYLNKEIKRDHPQLEKGLALYKNLNIELFHFSDFPFGNILHEFFLERSQIYSVGQIRTLRPLLKKIDLGQVKQILKKHEANSRPTADEYINYIEEYKFSLLGGEVPILGKRSHRKRINEPEFLLLFLEFVNELTERFQYVVLDTPAGGVNHLSSLMNSIDQVIFIFDMSNNIAVNGSIDALHSFIDYYEDFHQDYKQGRLSGMDKAYVNRMIASKGEEAVSEILENKKFGIIFNRCQNSKEIANCLDQLREYLDTLDRFEDYKDRIHAVGMVPHHKIINITNNRGTLFYDKDSALSNCVNLVAKNIISENKFCPTLSNSNSDIIQFLQKNGKGSWFNPFKRIASSLT
;
A
#
# COMPACT_ATOMS: atom_id res chain seq x y z
N MET A 1 15.08 -0.19 2.06
CA MET A 1 14.21 1.00 2.21
C MET A 1 12.94 0.48 2.83
N PRO A 2 12.54 0.89 4.04
CA PRO A 2 11.40 0.25 4.67
C PRO A 2 10.11 0.98 4.34
N ILE A 3 9.19 0.25 3.72
CA ILE A 3 7.77 0.53 3.66
C ILE A 3 7.18 -0.03 4.96
N ILE A 4 6.65 0.86 5.79
CA ILE A 4 6.06 0.54 7.10
C ILE A 4 4.57 0.69 6.99
N SER A 5 3.84 -0.35 7.37
CA SER A 5 2.38 -0.29 7.48
C SER A 5 1.95 -0.23 8.92
N ILE A 6 1.07 0.71 9.25
CA ILE A 6 0.41 0.74 10.54
C ILE A 6 -1.02 0.21 10.37
N ILE A 7 -1.29 -0.94 10.99
CA ILE A 7 -2.53 -1.71 10.82
C ILE A 7 -3.23 -1.86 12.17
N GLY A 8 -4.54 -2.00 12.13
CA GLY A 8 -5.26 -2.59 13.25
C GLY A 8 -6.73 -2.86 12.95
N PRO A 9 -7.43 -3.50 13.90
CA PRO A 9 -8.68 -4.22 13.64
C PRO A 9 -9.86 -3.32 13.26
N LYS A 10 -9.89 -2.08 13.76
CA LYS A 10 -11.07 -1.22 13.68
C LYS A 10 -10.71 0.25 13.48
N GLY A 11 -11.73 1.04 13.15
CA GLY A 11 -11.65 2.50 13.14
C GLY A 11 -11.46 3.05 14.56
N GLY A 12 -10.82 4.21 14.68
CA GLY A 12 -10.73 4.92 15.97
C GLY A 12 -9.78 4.33 17.01
N ILE A 13 -8.89 3.39 16.66
CA ILE A 13 -7.82 2.89 17.56
C ILE A 13 -6.55 3.75 17.55
N GLY A 14 -6.52 4.82 16.76
CA GLY A 14 -5.37 5.72 16.66
C GLY A 14 -4.34 5.39 15.57
N LYS A 15 -4.72 4.65 14.50
CA LYS A 15 -3.84 4.36 13.35
C LYS A 15 -3.26 5.63 12.75
N THR A 16 -4.11 6.49 12.22
CA THR A 16 -3.77 7.78 11.62
C THR A 16 -2.92 8.65 12.55
N THR A 17 -3.31 8.77 13.83
CA THR A 17 -2.53 9.52 14.82
C THR A 17 -1.12 8.94 14.97
N LEU A 18 -0.98 7.62 15.07
CA LEU A 18 0.34 6.98 15.19
C LEU A 18 1.14 7.07 13.89
N SER A 19 0.51 6.96 12.72
CA SER A 19 1.14 7.13 11.39
C SER A 19 1.78 8.51 11.25
N ILE A 20 1.01 9.57 11.54
CA ILE A 20 1.49 10.96 11.50
C ILE A 20 2.67 11.18 12.46
N ASN A 21 2.52 10.79 13.73
CA ASN A 21 3.55 11.04 14.73
C ASN A 21 4.81 10.18 14.49
N THR A 22 4.66 8.98 13.90
CA THR A 22 5.79 8.11 13.51
C THR A 22 6.57 8.72 12.36
N ALA A 23 5.90 9.28 11.35
CA ALA A 23 6.56 10.01 10.26
C ALA A 23 7.38 11.21 10.79
N ALA A 24 6.83 11.97 11.73
CA ALA A 24 7.55 13.06 12.39
C ALA A 24 8.78 12.56 13.18
N ALA A 25 8.65 11.46 13.92
CA ALA A 25 9.74 10.87 14.68
C ALA A 25 10.87 10.29 13.80
N LEU A 26 10.52 9.67 12.67
CA LEU A 26 11.48 9.21 11.66
C LEU A 26 12.28 10.39 11.12
N THR A 27 11.59 11.46 10.71
CA THR A 27 12.19 12.71 10.23
C THR A 27 13.21 13.26 11.24
N ARG A 28 12.83 13.33 12.52
CA ARG A 28 13.73 13.81 13.58
C ARG A 28 14.97 12.92 13.75
N SER A 29 14.79 11.61 13.60
CA SER A 29 15.86 10.62 13.77
C SER A 29 16.90 10.67 12.64
N LEU A 30 16.52 11.12 11.45
CA LEU A 30 17.42 11.27 10.30
C LEU A 30 18.36 12.47 10.40
N GLY A 31 17.99 13.52 11.14
CA GLY A 31 18.87 14.64 11.44
C GLY A 31 19.48 15.28 10.18
N LYS A 32 20.80 15.13 9.98
CA LYS A 32 21.53 15.73 8.85
C LYS A 32 21.33 15.01 7.52
N SER A 33 20.85 13.76 7.51
CA SER A 33 20.57 13.02 6.27
C SER A 33 19.17 13.32 5.72
N LEU A 34 18.44 14.26 6.33
CA LEU A 34 17.08 14.61 5.95
C LEU A 34 17.07 15.40 4.64
N THR A 35 16.21 14.97 3.73
CA THR A 35 15.87 15.61 2.46
C THR A 35 14.35 15.60 2.28
N HIS A 36 13.82 16.27 1.25
CA HIS A 36 12.38 16.24 0.96
C HIS A 36 11.86 14.83 0.64
N ASP A 37 12.76 13.96 0.16
CA ASP A 37 12.49 12.57 -0.21
C ASP A 37 12.90 11.58 0.90
N SER A 38 13.04 12.04 2.15
CA SER A 38 13.41 11.15 3.26
C SER A 38 12.23 10.38 3.85
N VAL A 39 11.10 11.03 4.13
CA VAL A 39 9.94 10.40 4.77
C VAL A 39 8.68 10.78 4.04
N CYS A 40 7.89 9.79 3.63
CA CYS A 40 6.56 9.98 3.07
C CYS A 40 5.51 9.29 3.93
N LEU A 41 4.41 10.00 4.20
CA LEU A 41 3.21 9.48 4.81
C LEU A 41 2.16 9.28 3.73
N PHE A 42 1.66 8.05 3.59
CA PHE A 42 0.68 7.67 2.60
C PHE A 42 -0.69 7.46 3.27
N ASP A 43 -1.68 8.30 2.97
CA ASP A 43 -3.08 8.10 3.40
C ASP A 43 -3.79 7.11 2.47
N LEU A 44 -3.85 5.82 2.86
CA LEU A 44 -4.53 4.79 2.07
C LEU A 44 -6.01 4.60 2.45
N ASP A 45 -6.57 5.41 3.35
CA ASP A 45 -8.01 5.36 3.63
C ASP A 45 -8.79 6.07 2.51
N LEU A 46 -8.90 5.42 1.35
CA LEU A 46 -9.59 5.95 0.17
C LEU A 46 -11.10 6.19 0.39
N ARG A 47 -11.67 5.67 1.49
CA ARG A 47 -13.08 5.89 1.86
C ARG A 47 -13.26 7.19 2.62
N LEU A 48 -12.39 7.44 3.60
CA LEU A 48 -12.46 8.57 4.50
C LEU A 48 -11.04 9.08 4.74
N PRO A 49 -10.40 9.72 3.74
CA PRO A 49 -9.07 10.24 3.93
C PRO A 49 -9.13 11.37 4.96
N THR A 50 -8.22 11.34 5.93
CA THR A 50 -8.28 12.26 7.08
C THR A 50 -7.00 13.03 7.31
N ILE A 51 -5.85 12.57 6.79
CA ILE A 51 -4.55 13.14 7.14
C ILE A 51 -4.41 14.57 6.61
N SER A 52 -4.79 14.80 5.35
CA SER A 52 -4.74 16.12 4.71
C SER A 52 -5.53 17.18 5.50
N SER A 53 -6.70 16.78 6.02
CA SER A 53 -7.55 17.64 6.88
C SER A 53 -6.92 17.86 8.27
N ILE A 54 -6.38 16.79 8.88
CA ILE A 54 -5.72 16.88 10.19
C ILE A 54 -4.49 17.78 10.14
N LEU A 55 -3.74 17.80 9.04
CA LEU A 55 -2.49 18.56 8.93
C LEU A 55 -2.66 19.90 8.19
N GLU A 56 -3.90 20.29 7.86
CA GLU A 56 -4.19 21.46 7.01
C GLU A 56 -3.31 21.52 5.75
N SER A 57 -3.06 20.34 5.18
CA SER A 57 -2.09 20.10 4.12
C SER A 57 -2.82 19.63 2.88
N HIS A 58 -3.02 20.56 1.94
CA HIS A 58 -3.90 20.36 0.81
C HIS A 58 -3.10 20.08 -0.48
N PRO A 59 -3.04 18.82 -0.97
CA PRO A 59 -2.27 18.50 -2.17
C PRO A 59 -2.89 19.11 -3.44
N ARG A 60 -2.03 19.42 -4.42
CA ARG A 60 -2.46 19.99 -5.71
C ARG A 60 -3.35 19.03 -6.52
N LYS A 61 -3.06 17.74 -6.44
CA LYS A 61 -3.89 16.66 -7.00
C LYS A 61 -4.13 15.61 -5.94
N THR A 62 -5.35 15.06 -5.96
CA THR A 62 -5.78 13.99 -5.07
C THR A 62 -5.72 12.64 -5.78
N PHE A 63 -5.96 11.55 -5.06
CA PHE A 63 -6.15 10.26 -5.72
C PHE A 63 -7.36 10.20 -6.64
N TYR A 64 -8.35 11.09 -6.48
CA TYR A 64 -9.41 11.20 -7.47
C TYR A 64 -8.83 11.58 -8.84
N ASP A 65 -7.97 12.60 -8.87
CA ASP A 65 -7.29 13.04 -10.10
C ASP A 65 -6.34 11.97 -10.65
N LEU A 66 -5.73 11.18 -9.76
CA LEU A 66 -4.92 10.02 -10.15
C LEU A 66 -5.77 8.98 -10.88
N PHE A 67 -6.85 8.50 -10.28
CA PHE A 67 -7.69 7.47 -10.88
C PHE A 67 -8.34 7.95 -12.19
N GLU A 68 -8.74 9.22 -12.29
CA GLU A 68 -9.22 9.79 -13.56
C GLU A 68 -8.11 9.81 -14.63
N THR A 69 -6.86 10.09 -14.25
CA THR A 69 -5.71 10.02 -15.17
C THR A 69 -5.43 8.58 -15.59
N LEU A 70 -5.43 7.64 -14.65
CA LEU A 70 -5.19 6.21 -14.92
C LEU A 70 -6.25 5.64 -15.86
N ALA A 71 -7.53 5.90 -15.61
CA ALA A 71 -8.63 5.35 -16.39
C ALA A 71 -8.76 5.98 -17.78
N ASN A 72 -8.73 7.32 -17.86
CA ASN A 72 -9.05 8.03 -19.09
C ASN A 72 -7.83 8.37 -19.96
N LYS A 73 -6.61 8.20 -19.44
CA LYS A 73 -5.38 8.47 -20.20
C LYS A 73 -4.45 7.27 -20.21
N THR A 74 -3.92 6.85 -19.06
CA THR A 74 -2.91 5.79 -18.98
C THR A 74 -3.39 4.51 -19.63
N TYR A 75 -4.54 4.00 -19.18
CA TYR A 75 -5.11 2.76 -19.70
C TYR A 75 -5.42 2.84 -21.19
N GLN A 76 -6.02 3.95 -21.65
CA GLN A 76 -6.38 4.13 -23.05
C GLN A 76 -5.13 4.05 -23.94
N VAL A 77 -4.03 4.68 -23.52
CA VAL A 77 -2.74 4.64 -24.24
C VAL A 77 -2.10 3.25 -24.22
N ASP A 78 -2.05 2.59 -23.06
CA ASP A 78 -1.52 1.21 -22.96
C ASP A 78 -2.32 0.23 -23.84
N PHE A 79 -3.63 0.43 -23.88
CA PHE A 79 -4.55 -0.34 -24.72
C PHE A 79 -4.28 -0.06 -26.21
N LEU A 80 -4.13 1.22 -26.61
CA LEU A 80 -3.75 1.60 -27.98
C LEU A 80 -2.40 1.01 -28.39
N GLN A 81 -1.41 0.99 -27.50
CA GLN A 81 -0.11 0.35 -27.76
C GLN A 81 -0.29 -1.15 -28.02
N SER A 82 -1.10 -1.82 -27.22
CA SER A 82 -1.42 -3.24 -27.36
C SER A 82 -2.12 -3.53 -28.69
N ILE A 83 -3.11 -2.70 -29.06
CA ILE A 83 -3.78 -2.76 -30.36
C ILE A 83 -2.81 -2.54 -31.50
N TYR A 84 -1.99 -1.49 -31.44
CA TYR A 84 -1.03 -1.18 -32.50
C TYR A 84 -0.07 -2.35 -32.74
N ARG A 85 0.40 -3.02 -31.68
CA ARG A 85 1.21 -4.25 -31.78
C ARG A 85 0.46 -5.38 -32.48
N ILE A 86 -0.80 -5.63 -32.11
CA ILE A 86 -1.66 -6.67 -32.72
C ILE A 86 -1.88 -6.37 -34.21
N LEU A 87 -2.30 -5.15 -34.53
CA LEU A 87 -2.59 -4.75 -35.91
C LEU A 87 -1.34 -4.87 -36.77
N THR A 88 -0.18 -4.44 -36.26
CA THR A 88 1.11 -4.55 -36.97
C THR A 88 1.46 -6.00 -37.27
N ILE A 89 1.41 -6.90 -36.28
CA ILE A 89 1.79 -8.30 -36.48
C ILE A 89 0.78 -9.05 -37.36
N PHE A 90 -0.52 -8.73 -37.25
CA PHE A 90 -1.55 -9.32 -38.10
C PHE A 90 -1.41 -8.83 -39.55
N GLN A 91 -1.19 -7.53 -39.77
CA GLN A 91 -0.98 -7.01 -41.13
C GLN A 91 0.29 -7.59 -41.77
N ALA A 92 1.41 -7.70 -41.04
CA ALA A 92 2.62 -8.35 -41.54
C ALA A 92 2.36 -9.80 -41.99
N TYR A 93 1.58 -10.57 -41.21
CA TYR A 93 1.17 -11.92 -41.59
C TYR A 93 0.29 -11.93 -42.86
N LEU A 94 -0.70 -11.02 -42.94
CA LEU A 94 -1.59 -10.93 -44.09
C LEU A 94 -0.90 -10.44 -45.36
N ASN A 95 0.18 -9.68 -45.23
CA ASN A 95 1.03 -9.22 -46.31
C ASN A 95 2.09 -10.26 -46.71
N LYS A 96 2.15 -11.40 -46.01
CA LYS A 96 3.15 -12.47 -46.18
C LYS A 96 4.59 -12.03 -45.85
N GLU A 97 4.75 -10.99 -45.04
CA GLU A 97 6.05 -10.52 -44.53
C GLU A 97 6.59 -11.49 -43.46
N ILE A 98 5.69 -12.12 -42.70
CA ILE A 98 6.01 -13.17 -41.74
C ILE A 98 5.23 -14.46 -42.02
N LYS A 99 5.78 -15.59 -41.57
CA LYS A 99 5.17 -16.92 -41.70
C LYS A 99 4.21 -17.23 -40.56
N ARG A 100 3.37 -18.26 -40.74
CA ARG A 100 2.33 -18.68 -39.79
C ARG A 100 2.90 -19.13 -38.44
N ASP A 101 4.07 -19.73 -38.44
CA ASP A 101 4.80 -20.27 -37.29
C ASP A 101 5.61 -19.20 -36.52
N HIS A 102 5.50 -17.93 -36.92
CA HIS A 102 6.24 -16.86 -36.28
C HIS A 102 5.80 -16.67 -34.80
N PRO A 103 6.70 -16.76 -33.80
CA PRO A 103 6.31 -16.76 -32.38
C PRO A 103 5.52 -15.52 -31.93
N GLN A 104 5.81 -14.35 -32.51
CA GLN A 104 5.09 -13.11 -32.17
C GLN A 104 3.63 -13.12 -32.65
N LEU A 105 3.28 -13.96 -33.63
CA LEU A 105 1.92 -14.04 -34.17
C LEU A 105 1.00 -14.79 -33.21
N GLU A 106 1.48 -15.87 -32.58
CA GLU A 106 0.78 -16.54 -31.48
C GLU A 106 0.64 -15.63 -30.26
N LYS A 107 1.71 -14.89 -29.89
CA LYS A 107 1.63 -13.89 -28.83
C LYS A 107 0.61 -12.79 -29.14
N GLY A 108 0.58 -12.30 -30.38
CA GLY A 108 -0.40 -11.31 -30.84
C GLY A 108 -1.83 -11.84 -30.80
N LEU A 109 -2.05 -13.09 -31.20
CA LEU A 109 -3.36 -13.75 -31.11
C LEU A 109 -3.82 -13.91 -29.66
N ALA A 110 -2.92 -14.35 -28.77
CA ALA A 110 -3.21 -14.46 -27.35
C ALA A 110 -3.59 -13.11 -26.74
N LEU A 111 -2.83 -12.05 -27.06
CA LEU A 111 -3.13 -10.69 -26.60
C LEU A 111 -4.49 -10.20 -27.14
N TYR A 112 -4.75 -10.40 -28.43
CA TYR A 112 -6.03 -10.05 -29.05
C TYR A 112 -7.22 -10.70 -28.36
N LYS A 113 -7.11 -11.99 -28.03
CA LYS A 113 -8.18 -12.73 -27.33
C LYS A 113 -8.45 -12.18 -25.93
N ASN A 114 -7.39 -11.82 -25.20
CA ASN A 114 -7.47 -11.50 -23.78
C ASN A 114 -7.61 -10.00 -23.45
N LEU A 115 -7.51 -9.11 -24.44
CA LEU A 115 -7.69 -7.67 -24.21
C LEU A 115 -9.10 -7.35 -23.70
N ASN A 116 -9.17 -6.67 -22.55
CA ASN A 116 -10.43 -6.19 -21.99
C ASN A 116 -10.91 -4.94 -22.75
N ILE A 117 -11.90 -5.11 -23.62
CA ILE A 117 -12.42 -4.01 -24.45
C ILE A 117 -13.44 -3.14 -23.71
N GLU A 118 -13.96 -3.59 -22.56
CA GLU A 118 -15.08 -2.92 -21.86
C GLU A 118 -14.67 -1.57 -21.26
N LEU A 119 -13.38 -1.42 -20.95
CA LEU A 119 -12.79 -0.22 -20.35
C LEU A 119 -12.23 0.75 -21.39
N PHE A 120 -12.23 0.38 -22.68
CA PHE A 120 -11.66 1.21 -23.75
C PHE A 120 -12.72 2.11 -24.40
N HIS A 121 -12.40 3.39 -24.56
CA HIS A 121 -13.32 4.36 -25.15
C HIS A 121 -13.16 4.42 -26.68
N PHE A 122 -13.79 3.49 -27.39
CA PHE A 122 -13.74 3.47 -28.86
C PHE A 122 -14.16 4.80 -29.50
N SER A 123 -15.15 5.50 -28.94
CA SER A 123 -15.66 6.79 -29.45
C SER A 123 -14.62 7.90 -29.51
N ASP A 124 -13.54 7.79 -28.74
CA ASP A 124 -12.52 8.84 -28.64
C ASP A 124 -11.56 8.81 -29.84
N PHE A 125 -11.67 7.79 -30.71
CA PHE A 125 -10.75 7.54 -31.82
C PHE A 125 -11.48 7.49 -33.17
N PRO A 126 -10.94 8.12 -34.23
CA PRO A 126 -11.53 8.09 -35.58
C PRO A 126 -11.71 6.67 -36.15
N PHE A 127 -10.83 5.74 -35.77
CA PHE A 127 -10.89 4.33 -36.17
C PHE A 127 -11.68 3.45 -35.18
N GLY A 128 -12.31 4.06 -34.17
CA GLY A 128 -12.98 3.38 -33.06
C GLY A 128 -14.04 2.38 -33.49
N ASN A 129 -14.92 2.76 -34.41
CA ASN A 129 -15.97 1.88 -34.93
C ASN A 129 -15.39 0.63 -35.63
N ILE A 130 -14.33 0.82 -36.42
CA ILE A 130 -13.67 -0.28 -37.13
C ILE A 130 -12.95 -1.20 -36.14
N LEU A 131 -12.33 -0.65 -35.11
CA LEU A 131 -11.75 -1.45 -34.03
C LEU A 131 -12.81 -2.23 -33.24
N HIS A 132 -13.96 -1.62 -32.98
CA HIS A 132 -15.06 -2.30 -32.31
C HIS A 132 -15.55 -3.49 -33.15
N GLU A 133 -15.78 -3.30 -34.46
CA GLU A 133 -16.08 -4.39 -35.40
C GLU A 133 -14.98 -5.46 -35.40
N PHE A 134 -13.71 -5.05 -35.42
CA PHE A 134 -12.58 -5.96 -35.33
C PHE A 134 -12.68 -6.87 -34.11
N PHE A 135 -13.01 -6.33 -32.93
CA PHE A 135 -13.16 -7.13 -31.71
C PHE A 135 -14.46 -7.96 -31.64
N LEU A 136 -15.50 -7.64 -32.41
CA LEU A 136 -16.70 -8.49 -32.51
C LEU A 136 -16.39 -9.83 -33.19
N GLU A 137 -15.46 -9.84 -34.16
CA GLU A 137 -15.00 -11.05 -34.84
C GLU A 137 -14.15 -11.97 -33.95
N ARG A 138 -13.68 -11.48 -32.80
CA ARG A 138 -12.73 -12.18 -31.91
C ARG A 138 -13.16 -13.59 -31.52
N SER A 139 -14.45 -13.80 -31.26
CA SER A 139 -14.98 -15.11 -30.87
C SER A 139 -14.82 -16.18 -31.95
N GLN A 140 -14.65 -15.78 -33.21
CA GLN A 140 -14.52 -16.67 -34.36
C GLN A 140 -13.06 -17.04 -34.68
N ILE A 141 -12.08 -16.43 -34.00
CA ILE A 141 -10.65 -16.58 -34.29
C ILE A 141 -10.00 -17.48 -33.23
N TYR A 142 -9.96 -18.78 -33.50
CA TYR A 142 -9.37 -19.75 -32.57
C TYR A 142 -7.88 -19.99 -32.84
N SER A 143 -7.43 -19.83 -34.08
CA SER A 143 -6.06 -20.11 -34.51
C SER A 143 -5.48 -19.00 -35.39
N VAL A 144 -4.16 -18.94 -35.48
CA VAL A 144 -3.44 -17.99 -36.34
C VAL A 144 -3.89 -18.03 -37.81
N GLY A 145 -4.26 -19.22 -38.31
CA GLY A 145 -4.76 -19.37 -39.68
C GLY A 145 -6.01 -18.53 -39.97
N GLN A 146 -6.88 -18.38 -38.97
CA GLN A 146 -8.14 -17.66 -39.07
C GLN A 146 -7.98 -16.14 -39.07
N ILE A 147 -6.82 -15.59 -38.69
CA ILE A 147 -6.55 -14.13 -38.78
C ILE A 147 -6.82 -13.59 -40.21
N ARG A 148 -6.72 -14.45 -41.24
CA ARG A 148 -7.06 -14.11 -42.63
C ARG A 148 -8.49 -13.62 -42.83
N THR A 149 -9.44 -14.03 -42.00
CA THR A 149 -10.83 -13.56 -42.07
C THR A 149 -10.96 -12.09 -41.69
N LEU A 150 -10.02 -11.56 -40.89
CA LEU A 150 -9.99 -10.16 -40.45
C LEU A 150 -9.46 -9.20 -41.52
N ARG A 151 -8.96 -9.71 -42.66
CA ARG A 151 -8.37 -8.91 -43.74
C ARG A 151 -9.26 -7.75 -44.23
N PRO A 152 -10.59 -7.91 -44.41
CA PRO A 152 -11.45 -6.81 -44.84
C PRO A 152 -11.49 -5.64 -43.84
N LEU A 153 -11.45 -5.94 -42.53
CA LEU A 153 -11.45 -4.93 -41.47
C LEU A 153 -10.08 -4.27 -41.34
N LEU A 154 -9.01 -5.08 -41.30
CA LEU A 154 -7.63 -4.59 -41.15
C LEU A 154 -7.19 -3.67 -42.28
N LYS A 155 -7.71 -3.86 -43.51
CA LYS A 155 -7.46 -2.95 -44.65
C LYS A 155 -8.06 -1.56 -44.48
N LYS A 156 -9.12 -1.41 -43.67
CA LYS A 156 -9.75 -0.11 -43.39
C LYS A 156 -9.04 0.66 -42.29
N ILE A 157 -8.11 0.02 -41.57
CA ILE A 157 -7.35 0.65 -40.48
C ILE A 157 -6.02 1.16 -41.02
N ASP A 158 -5.84 2.48 -41.00
CA ASP A 158 -4.57 3.12 -41.33
C ASP A 158 -3.61 3.05 -40.12
N LEU A 159 -2.59 2.17 -40.21
CA LEU A 159 -1.57 2.06 -39.16
C LEU A 159 -0.75 3.33 -38.96
N GLY A 160 -0.56 4.13 -40.00
CA GLY A 160 0.11 5.43 -39.90
C GLY A 160 -0.69 6.39 -39.03
N GLN A 161 -2.02 6.44 -39.25
CA GLN A 161 -2.94 7.22 -38.43
C GLN A 161 -2.96 6.73 -36.97
N VAL A 162 -3.05 5.41 -36.75
CA VAL A 162 -3.01 4.82 -35.38
C VAL A 162 -1.72 5.20 -34.67
N LYS A 163 -0.57 5.09 -35.35
CA LYS A 163 0.74 5.46 -34.78
C LYS A 163 0.84 6.93 -34.43
N GLN A 164 0.32 7.82 -35.28
CA GLN A 164 0.31 9.27 -35.02
C GLN A 164 -0.57 9.62 -33.81
N ILE A 165 -1.76 9.03 -33.72
CA ILE A 165 -2.67 9.20 -32.58
C ILE A 165 -2.01 8.67 -31.32
N LEU A 166 -1.43 7.47 -31.35
CA LEU A 166 -0.73 6.91 -30.21
C LEU A 166 0.35 7.88 -29.68
N LYS A 167 1.24 8.37 -30.55
CA LYS A 167 2.27 9.35 -30.17
C LYS A 167 1.70 10.64 -29.57
N LYS A 168 0.57 11.13 -30.10
CA LYS A 168 -0.09 12.33 -29.59
C LYS A 168 -0.61 12.12 -28.16
N HIS A 169 -1.17 10.95 -27.88
CA HIS A 169 -1.77 10.63 -26.59
C HIS A 169 -0.74 10.17 -25.55
N GLU A 170 0.43 9.69 -25.95
CA GLU A 170 1.52 9.32 -25.03
C GLU A 170 2.04 10.50 -24.20
N ALA A 171 2.05 11.72 -24.76
CA ALA A 171 2.45 12.92 -24.03
C ALA A 171 1.44 13.21 -22.90
N ASN A 172 1.88 13.10 -21.64
CA ASN A 172 1.07 13.27 -20.43
C ASN A 172 0.01 12.18 -20.18
N SER A 173 0.22 10.97 -20.72
CA SER A 173 -0.66 9.84 -20.43
C SER A 173 -0.47 9.32 -19.02
N ARG A 174 0.78 9.30 -18.54
CA ARG A 174 1.17 8.81 -17.23
C ARG A 174 1.13 9.95 -16.19
N PRO A 175 0.64 9.68 -14.97
CA PRO A 175 0.70 10.64 -13.87
C PRO A 175 2.16 10.94 -13.48
N THR A 176 2.44 12.17 -13.04
CA THR A 176 3.76 12.55 -12.52
C THR A 176 3.72 12.59 -10.99
N ALA A 177 4.59 11.82 -10.35
CA ALA A 177 4.73 11.70 -8.89
C ALA A 177 4.64 13.05 -8.13
N ASP A 178 5.42 14.05 -8.57
CA ASP A 178 5.50 15.37 -7.93
C ASP A 178 4.16 16.10 -7.82
N GLU A 179 3.20 15.82 -8.71
CA GLU A 179 1.90 16.50 -8.66
C GLU A 179 1.00 16.01 -7.51
N TYR A 180 1.31 14.85 -6.94
CA TYR A 180 0.54 14.19 -5.88
C TYR A 180 1.24 14.23 -4.52
N ILE A 181 2.51 14.61 -4.49
CA ILE A 181 3.30 14.75 -3.26
C ILE A 181 3.12 16.17 -2.73
N ASN A 182 2.77 16.29 -1.44
CA ASN A 182 2.78 17.56 -0.74
C ASN A 182 3.81 17.55 0.39
N TYR A 183 4.87 18.36 0.30
CA TYR A 183 5.86 18.47 1.37
C TYR A 183 5.37 19.43 2.45
N ILE A 184 5.31 18.97 3.70
CA ILE A 184 4.86 19.78 4.82
C ILE A 184 6.07 20.34 5.55
N GLU A 185 6.44 21.59 5.28
CA GLU A 185 7.63 22.26 5.85
C GLU A 185 7.69 22.21 7.38
N GLU A 186 6.55 22.39 8.05
CA GLU A 186 6.47 22.38 9.52
C GLU A 186 6.94 21.05 10.11
N TYR A 187 6.59 19.94 9.46
CA TYR A 187 6.83 18.58 9.97
C TYR A 187 7.95 17.85 9.22
N LYS A 188 8.41 18.43 8.11
CA LYS A 188 9.52 18.01 7.26
C LYS A 188 9.39 16.61 6.64
N PHE A 189 8.16 16.15 6.44
CA PHE A 189 7.85 14.94 5.68
C PHE A 189 6.89 15.26 4.54
N SER A 190 6.88 14.37 3.54
CA SER A 190 5.96 14.42 2.41
C SER A 190 4.66 13.69 2.76
N LEU A 191 3.53 14.22 2.29
CA LEU A 191 2.21 13.60 2.35
C LEU A 191 1.79 13.19 0.94
N LEU A 192 1.28 11.97 0.82
CA LEU A 192 0.67 11.43 -0.38
C LEU A 192 -0.71 10.89 0.01
N GLY A 193 -1.79 11.48 -0.49
CA GLY A 193 -3.09 11.16 0.06
C GLY A 193 -4.24 11.94 -0.55
N GLY A 194 -5.46 11.43 -0.35
CA GLY A 194 -6.68 12.10 -0.77
C GLY A 194 -7.13 13.19 0.20
N GLU A 195 -7.95 14.11 -0.28
CA GLU A 195 -8.92 14.87 0.53
C GLU A 195 -10.35 14.43 0.25
N VAL A 196 -10.55 13.92 -0.97
CA VAL A 196 -11.86 13.59 -1.50
C VAL A 196 -12.10 12.09 -1.31
N PRO A 197 -13.20 11.70 -0.67
CA PRO A 197 -13.67 10.33 -0.68
C PRO A 197 -13.86 9.82 -2.11
N ILE A 198 -12.93 9.02 -2.61
CA ILE A 198 -13.00 8.51 -3.99
C ILE A 198 -14.11 7.46 -4.10
N LEU A 199 -14.35 6.74 -3.00
CA LEU A 199 -15.37 5.72 -2.89
C LEU A 199 -16.78 6.29 -2.59
N GLY A 200 -16.99 7.61 -2.69
CA GLY A 200 -18.29 8.25 -2.42
C GLY A 200 -19.37 7.96 -3.47
N LYS A 201 -19.02 7.83 -4.76
CA LYS A 201 -19.96 7.59 -5.87
C LYS A 201 -19.91 6.15 -6.37
N ARG A 202 -21.07 5.51 -6.58
CA ARG A 202 -21.18 4.09 -6.99
C ARG A 202 -20.44 3.78 -8.30
N SER A 203 -20.48 4.68 -9.27
CA SER A 203 -19.76 4.54 -10.56
C SER A 203 -18.24 4.59 -10.39
N HIS A 204 -17.74 5.50 -9.54
CA HIS A 204 -16.31 5.61 -9.25
C HIS A 204 -15.80 4.41 -8.46
N ARG A 205 -16.59 3.92 -7.49
CA ARG A 205 -16.29 2.66 -6.78
C ARG A 205 -16.12 1.49 -7.74
N LYS A 206 -17.02 1.36 -8.72
CA LYS A 206 -16.93 0.28 -9.71
C LYS A 206 -15.62 0.38 -10.49
N ARG A 207 -15.29 1.56 -11.02
CA ARG A 207 -14.05 1.80 -11.77
C ARG A 207 -12.79 1.53 -10.95
N ILE A 208 -12.70 2.06 -9.72
CA ILE A 208 -11.50 1.87 -8.88
C ILE A 208 -11.25 0.41 -8.55
N ASN A 209 -12.31 -0.40 -8.47
CA ASN A 209 -12.19 -1.82 -8.21
C ASN A 209 -11.94 -2.66 -9.48
N GLU A 210 -11.81 -2.03 -10.66
CA GLU A 210 -11.42 -2.75 -11.88
C GLU A 210 -9.94 -3.18 -11.76
N PRO A 211 -9.62 -4.47 -11.93
CA PRO A 211 -8.27 -4.99 -11.73
C PRO A 211 -7.19 -4.24 -12.53
N GLU A 212 -7.51 -3.82 -13.75
CA GLU A 212 -6.59 -3.10 -14.62
C GLU A 212 -6.19 -1.73 -14.04
N PHE A 213 -7.13 -1.00 -13.45
CA PHE A 213 -6.84 0.30 -12.83
C PHE A 213 -6.13 0.13 -11.49
N LEU A 214 -6.46 -0.91 -10.72
CA LEU A 214 -5.72 -1.24 -9.50
C LEU A 214 -4.25 -1.58 -9.78
N LEU A 215 -3.97 -2.33 -10.86
CA LEU A 215 -2.60 -2.64 -11.24
C LEU A 215 -1.79 -1.38 -11.63
N LEU A 216 -2.40 -0.45 -12.35
CA LEU A 216 -1.79 0.84 -12.68
C LEU A 216 -1.60 1.72 -11.44
N PHE A 217 -2.55 1.68 -10.50
CA PHE A 217 -2.43 2.37 -9.23
C PHE A 217 -1.27 1.81 -8.40
N LEU A 218 -1.17 0.48 -8.26
CA LEU A 218 -0.07 -0.18 -7.55
C LEU A 218 1.30 0.10 -8.19
N GLU A 219 1.35 0.18 -9.52
CA GLU A 219 2.57 0.58 -10.26
C GLU A 219 3.01 2.00 -9.89
N PHE A 220 2.08 2.94 -9.92
CA PHE A 220 2.34 4.33 -9.50
C PHE A 220 2.78 4.41 -8.03
N VAL A 221 2.11 3.65 -7.14
CA VAL A 221 2.47 3.59 -5.72
C VAL A 221 3.88 3.02 -5.53
N ASN A 222 4.24 1.94 -6.22
CA ASN A 222 5.58 1.35 -6.13
C ASN A 222 6.66 2.33 -6.59
N GLU A 223 6.47 3.02 -7.72
CA GLU A 223 7.42 4.04 -8.20
C GLU A 223 7.61 5.13 -7.15
N LEU A 224 6.52 5.56 -6.51
CA LEU A 224 6.56 6.55 -5.45
C LEU A 224 7.26 6.04 -4.19
N THR A 225 6.99 4.81 -3.75
CA THR A 225 7.63 4.28 -2.55
C THR A 225 9.13 4.09 -2.73
N GLU A 226 9.59 3.85 -3.96
CA GLU A 226 11.02 3.76 -4.30
C GLU A 226 11.74 5.11 -4.30
N ARG A 227 11.02 6.23 -4.26
CA ARG A 227 11.64 7.55 -4.13
C ARG A 227 12.07 7.88 -2.70
N PHE A 228 11.35 7.36 -1.71
CA PHE A 228 11.52 7.78 -0.32
C PHE A 228 12.40 6.83 0.49
N GLN A 229 13.19 7.38 1.41
CA GLN A 229 13.99 6.54 2.32
C GLN A 229 13.10 5.72 3.27
N TYR A 230 12.00 6.31 3.74
CA TYR A 230 10.96 5.67 4.56
C TYR A 230 9.57 6.03 4.05
N VAL A 231 8.68 5.04 3.98
CA VAL A 231 7.26 5.25 3.64
C VAL A 231 6.40 4.71 4.77
N VAL A 232 5.56 5.55 5.37
CA VAL A 232 4.58 5.15 6.39
C VAL A 232 3.21 5.08 5.74
N LEU A 233 2.61 3.90 5.72
CA LEU A 233 1.29 3.65 5.17
C LEU A 233 0.23 3.70 6.28
N ASP A 234 -0.70 4.66 6.19
CA ASP A 234 -1.90 4.70 7.03
C ASP A 234 -3.02 3.90 6.36
N THR A 235 -3.29 2.70 6.88
CA THR A 235 -4.23 1.77 6.26
C THR A 235 -5.68 1.95 6.75
N PRO A 236 -6.69 1.68 5.92
CA PRO A 236 -8.08 1.68 6.36
C PRO A 236 -8.32 0.59 7.41
N ALA A 237 -9.41 0.73 8.18
CA ALA A 237 -9.80 -0.31 9.13
C ALA A 237 -10.00 -1.67 8.44
N GLY A 238 -9.52 -2.74 9.09
CA GLY A 238 -9.60 -4.12 8.59
C GLY A 238 -8.46 -4.54 7.66
N GLY A 239 -7.51 -3.65 7.32
CA GLY A 239 -6.16 -3.95 6.81
C GLY A 239 -6.00 -4.64 5.45
N VAL A 240 -6.89 -5.56 5.05
CA VAL A 240 -6.54 -6.62 4.08
C VAL A 240 -7.31 -6.53 2.75
N ASN A 241 -8.51 -5.95 2.69
CA ASN A 241 -9.45 -6.28 1.60
C ASN A 241 -9.36 -5.48 0.28
N HIS A 242 -8.57 -4.41 0.19
CA HIS A 242 -8.51 -3.58 -1.05
C HIS A 242 -7.11 -3.27 -1.57
N LEU A 243 -6.06 -3.57 -0.77
CA LEU A 243 -4.67 -3.28 -1.09
C LEU A 243 -3.79 -4.47 -0.68
N SER A 244 -4.34 -5.67 -0.76
CA SER A 244 -3.69 -6.93 -0.41
C SER A 244 -2.34 -7.10 -1.11
N SER A 245 -2.26 -6.76 -2.41
CA SER A 245 -1.01 -6.76 -3.16
C SER A 245 0.01 -5.71 -2.67
N LEU A 246 -0.44 -4.57 -2.11
CA LEU A 246 0.44 -3.61 -1.44
C LEU A 246 0.96 -4.16 -0.11
N MET A 247 0.17 -4.98 0.60
CA MET A 247 0.62 -5.66 1.84
C MET A 247 1.85 -6.53 1.60
N ASN A 248 2.01 -7.07 0.40
CA ASN A 248 3.18 -7.87 0.04
C ASN A 248 4.45 -7.03 -0.12
N SER A 249 4.33 -5.76 -0.55
CA SER A 249 5.45 -4.82 -0.66
C SER A 249 5.95 -4.26 0.67
N ILE A 250 5.19 -4.43 1.75
CA ILE A 250 5.50 -3.85 3.06
C ILE A 250 6.63 -4.63 3.73
N ASP A 251 7.72 -3.96 4.06
CA ASP A 251 8.87 -4.55 4.76
C ASP A 251 8.56 -4.80 6.25
N GLN A 252 7.83 -3.86 6.86
CA GLN A 252 7.49 -3.93 8.28
C GLN A 252 6.01 -3.62 8.52
N VAL A 253 5.30 -4.56 9.15
CA VAL A 253 3.92 -4.41 9.56
C VAL A 253 3.88 -4.15 11.05
N ILE A 254 3.26 -3.04 11.45
CA ILE A 254 3.09 -2.64 12.85
C ILE A 254 1.61 -2.70 13.21
N PHE A 255 1.25 -3.65 14.06
CA PHE A 255 -0.09 -3.84 14.59
C PHE A 255 -0.31 -2.96 15.82
N ILE A 256 -1.39 -2.19 15.79
CA ILE A 256 -1.86 -1.45 16.96
C ILE A 256 -2.75 -2.35 17.79
N PHE A 257 -2.29 -2.63 19.01
CA PHE A 257 -3.05 -3.31 20.03
C PHE A 257 -3.76 -2.27 20.90
N ASP A 258 -5.09 -2.21 20.80
CA ASP A 258 -5.91 -1.26 21.56
C ASP A 258 -6.16 -1.79 22.98
N MET A 259 -5.42 -1.25 23.96
CA MET A 259 -5.45 -1.68 25.36
C MET A 259 -6.64 -1.10 26.15
N SER A 260 -7.62 -0.49 25.48
CA SER A 260 -8.74 0.17 26.16
C SER A 260 -9.69 -0.78 26.90
N ASN A 261 -9.79 -2.04 26.46
CA ASN A 261 -10.55 -3.10 27.12
C ASN A 261 -10.25 -4.47 26.47
N ASN A 262 -10.66 -5.55 27.14
CA ASN A 262 -10.44 -6.92 26.66
C ASN A 262 -11.03 -7.21 25.27
N ILE A 263 -12.18 -6.63 24.91
CA ILE A 263 -12.77 -6.82 23.57
C ILE A 263 -11.86 -6.21 22.49
N ALA A 264 -11.28 -5.05 22.77
CA ALA A 264 -10.34 -4.38 21.88
C ALA A 264 -9.01 -5.12 21.75
N VAL A 265 -8.52 -5.70 22.85
CA VAL A 265 -7.34 -6.58 22.85
C VAL A 265 -7.59 -7.81 21.98
N ASN A 266 -8.70 -8.54 22.21
CA ASN A 266 -9.06 -9.72 21.41
C ASN A 266 -9.17 -9.37 19.93
N GLY A 267 -9.85 -8.28 19.58
CA GLY A 267 -9.91 -7.83 18.19
C GLY A 267 -8.53 -7.52 17.59
N SER A 268 -7.58 -7.04 18.39
CA SER A 268 -6.21 -6.78 17.92
C SER A 268 -5.44 -8.07 17.66
N ILE A 269 -5.64 -9.10 18.50
CA ILE A 269 -5.11 -10.45 18.29
C ILE A 269 -5.72 -11.08 17.03
N ASP A 270 -7.05 -10.97 16.85
CA ASP A 270 -7.75 -11.49 15.66
C ASP A 270 -7.24 -10.83 14.36
N ALA A 271 -6.93 -9.53 14.40
CA ALA A 271 -6.36 -8.82 13.24
C ALA A 271 -4.94 -9.27 12.91
N LEU A 272 -4.11 -9.51 13.93
CA LEU A 272 -2.78 -10.10 13.73
C LEU A 272 -2.88 -11.50 13.12
N HIS A 273 -3.76 -12.35 13.65
CA HIS A 273 -3.99 -13.69 13.13
C HIS A 273 -4.50 -13.66 11.69
N SER A 274 -5.52 -12.86 11.40
CA SER A 274 -6.08 -12.73 10.04
C SER A 274 -5.01 -12.28 9.03
N PHE A 275 -4.10 -11.40 9.44
CA PHE A 275 -2.98 -10.98 8.60
C PHE A 275 -1.98 -12.12 8.38
N ILE A 276 -1.64 -12.87 9.44
CA ILE A 276 -0.75 -14.03 9.36
C ILE A 276 -1.30 -15.07 8.38
N ASP A 277 -2.59 -15.43 8.50
CA ASP A 277 -3.25 -16.36 7.59
C ASP A 277 -3.16 -15.89 6.14
N TYR A 278 -3.60 -14.65 5.88
CA TYR A 278 -3.53 -14.06 4.55
C TYR A 278 -2.12 -14.10 3.97
N TYR A 279 -1.12 -13.78 4.80
CA TYR A 279 0.26 -13.70 4.37
C TYR A 279 0.87 -15.08 4.06
N GLU A 280 0.62 -16.08 4.91
CA GLU A 280 1.10 -17.44 4.69
C GLU A 280 0.44 -18.08 3.48
N ASP A 281 -0.88 -17.90 3.29
CA ASP A 281 -1.59 -18.37 2.10
C ASP A 281 -0.97 -17.78 0.82
N PHE A 282 -0.76 -16.46 0.80
CA PHE A 282 -0.11 -15.78 -0.31
C PHE A 282 1.30 -16.32 -0.58
N HIS A 283 2.12 -16.47 0.47
CA HIS A 283 3.49 -16.94 0.36
C HIS A 283 3.57 -18.40 -0.13
N GLN A 284 2.67 -19.26 0.33
CA GLN A 284 2.55 -20.64 -0.16
C GLN A 284 2.14 -20.68 -1.62
N ASP A 285 1.17 -19.86 -2.04
CA ASP A 285 0.75 -19.79 -3.43
C ASP A 285 1.82 -19.19 -4.34
N TYR A 286 2.64 -18.27 -3.84
CA TYR A 286 3.84 -17.82 -4.52
C TYR A 286 4.82 -18.97 -4.75
N LYS A 287 5.22 -19.68 -3.69
CA LYS A 287 6.17 -20.82 -3.76
C LYS A 287 5.70 -21.94 -4.69
N GLN A 288 4.39 -22.15 -4.77
CA GLN A 288 3.80 -23.21 -5.60
C GLN A 288 3.42 -22.75 -7.01
N GLY A 289 3.71 -21.48 -7.37
CA GLY A 289 3.37 -20.92 -8.68
C GLY A 289 1.87 -20.78 -8.92
N ARG A 290 1.06 -20.80 -7.86
CA ARG A 290 -0.41 -20.78 -7.88
C ARG A 290 -1.02 -19.39 -7.79
N LEU A 291 -0.21 -18.34 -7.57
CA LEU A 291 -0.70 -16.97 -7.65
C LEU A 291 -1.51 -16.76 -8.93
N SER A 292 -2.62 -16.04 -8.79
CA SER A 292 -3.52 -15.71 -9.90
C SER A 292 -3.96 -14.24 -9.83
N GLY A 293 -4.66 -13.78 -10.87
CA GLY A 293 -5.22 -12.43 -10.91
C GLY A 293 -4.18 -11.31 -10.69
N MET A 294 -4.55 -10.34 -9.85
CA MET A 294 -3.72 -9.17 -9.54
C MET A 294 -2.43 -9.54 -8.83
N ASP A 295 -2.46 -10.50 -7.92
CA ASP A 295 -1.30 -10.90 -7.13
C ASP A 295 -0.20 -11.48 -8.02
N LYS A 296 -0.57 -12.35 -8.98
CA LYS A 296 0.39 -12.85 -9.98
C LYS A 296 0.95 -11.73 -10.85
N ALA A 297 0.08 -10.86 -11.35
CA ALA A 297 0.49 -9.75 -12.22
C ALA A 297 1.45 -8.80 -11.50
N TYR A 298 1.17 -8.52 -10.23
CA TYR A 298 2.01 -7.69 -9.37
C TYR A 298 3.37 -8.33 -9.10
N VAL A 299 3.40 -9.59 -8.65
CA VAL A 299 4.64 -10.32 -8.37
C VAL A 299 5.51 -10.45 -9.62
N ASN A 300 4.92 -10.77 -10.78
CA ASN A 300 5.68 -10.84 -12.04
C ASN A 300 6.36 -9.51 -12.38
N ARG A 301 5.69 -8.38 -12.11
CA ARG A 301 6.30 -7.05 -12.30
C ARG A 301 7.44 -6.81 -11.30
N MET A 302 7.24 -7.18 -10.03
CA MET A 302 8.32 -7.10 -9.03
C MET A 302 9.53 -7.93 -9.44
N ILE A 303 9.34 -9.18 -9.87
CA ILE A 303 10.41 -10.06 -10.35
C ILE A 303 11.13 -9.43 -11.54
N ALA A 304 10.39 -8.85 -12.49
CA ALA A 304 10.99 -8.17 -13.64
C ALA A 304 11.84 -6.95 -13.23
N SER A 305 11.48 -6.27 -12.14
CA SER A 305 12.19 -5.08 -11.65
C SER A 305 13.37 -5.38 -10.70
N LYS A 306 13.22 -6.37 -9.80
CA LYS A 306 14.12 -6.63 -8.66
C LYS A 306 14.82 -7.99 -8.72
N GLY A 307 14.36 -8.89 -9.60
CA GLY A 307 14.79 -10.28 -9.64
C GLY A 307 13.99 -11.18 -8.69
N GLU A 308 13.96 -12.48 -9.00
CA GLU A 308 13.17 -13.49 -8.27
C GLU A 308 13.69 -13.76 -6.86
N GLU A 309 15.01 -13.80 -6.67
CA GLU A 309 15.64 -14.02 -5.35
C GLU A 309 15.27 -12.91 -4.36
N ALA A 310 15.34 -11.64 -4.80
CA ALA A 310 14.99 -10.50 -3.97
C ALA A 310 13.51 -10.50 -3.57
N VAL A 311 12.61 -10.88 -4.48
CA VAL A 311 11.18 -11.00 -4.18
C VAL A 311 10.93 -12.11 -3.16
N SER A 312 11.58 -13.26 -3.31
CA SER A 312 11.46 -14.37 -2.36
C SER A 312 11.95 -13.97 -0.96
N GLU A 313 13.08 -13.27 -0.85
CA GLU A 313 13.61 -12.81 0.44
C GLU A 313 12.65 -11.83 1.15
N ILE A 314 12.05 -10.89 0.41
CA ILE A 314 11.04 -9.95 0.93
C ILE A 314 9.82 -10.70 1.48
N LEU A 315 9.39 -11.75 0.77
CA LEU A 315 8.23 -12.56 1.15
C LEU A 315 8.54 -13.60 2.24
N GLU A 316 9.79 -13.91 2.54
CA GLU A 316 10.12 -14.80 3.67
C GLU A 316 10.30 -14.00 4.97
N ASN A 317 10.93 -12.83 4.88
CA ASN A 317 11.45 -12.10 6.04
C ASN A 317 10.59 -10.90 6.48
N LYS A 318 9.28 -10.92 6.23
CA LYS A 318 8.39 -9.83 6.64
C LYS A 318 8.39 -9.66 8.16
N LYS A 319 8.59 -8.42 8.60
CA LYS A 319 8.78 -8.08 10.01
C LYS A 319 7.45 -7.71 10.66
N PHE A 320 7.11 -8.37 11.76
CA PHE A 320 5.91 -8.06 12.54
C PHE A 320 6.26 -7.29 13.80
N GLY A 321 5.59 -6.16 14.02
CA GLY A 321 5.72 -5.32 15.21
C GLY A 321 4.38 -5.09 15.89
N ILE A 322 4.39 -4.93 17.21
CA ILE A 322 3.22 -4.57 18.03
C ILE A 322 3.47 -3.25 18.74
N ILE A 323 2.52 -2.32 18.62
CA ILE A 323 2.42 -1.13 19.47
C ILE A 323 1.23 -1.30 20.41
N PHE A 324 1.48 -1.26 21.71
CA PHE A 324 0.43 -1.21 22.73
C PHE A 324 -0.08 0.23 22.84
N ASN A 325 -1.27 0.52 22.32
CA ASN A 325 -1.87 1.84 22.35
C ASN A 325 -2.91 1.98 23.47
N ARG A 326 -3.06 3.20 24.01
CA ARG A 326 -3.99 3.54 25.10
C ARG A 326 -3.72 2.78 26.41
N CYS A 327 -2.47 2.39 26.64
CA CYS A 327 -2.07 1.73 27.88
C CYS A 327 -2.33 2.62 29.09
N GLN A 328 -2.86 2.04 30.18
CA GLN A 328 -2.99 2.73 31.46
C GLN A 328 -1.97 2.25 32.48
N ASN A 329 -1.61 0.97 32.44
CA ASN A 329 -0.62 0.38 33.33
C ASN A 329 0.14 -0.79 32.64
N SER A 330 1.26 -1.20 33.23
CA SER A 330 2.09 -2.28 32.69
C SER A 330 1.47 -3.68 32.84
N LYS A 331 0.54 -3.87 33.77
CA LYS A 331 -0.14 -5.15 33.99
C LYS A 331 -1.05 -5.51 32.79
N GLU A 332 -1.68 -4.51 32.18
CA GLU A 332 -2.45 -4.69 30.94
C GLU A 332 -1.59 -5.26 29.81
N ILE A 333 -0.36 -4.76 29.66
CA ILE A 333 0.59 -5.25 28.65
C ILE A 333 0.97 -6.70 28.94
N ALA A 334 1.29 -7.04 30.19
CA ALA A 334 1.61 -8.42 30.58
C ALA A 334 0.45 -9.37 30.25
N ASN A 335 -0.77 -9.04 30.67
CA ASN A 335 -1.95 -9.86 30.41
C ASN A 335 -2.21 -10.04 28.90
N CYS A 336 -2.04 -8.98 28.11
CA CYS A 336 -2.20 -9.05 26.66
C CYS A 336 -1.14 -9.94 26.00
N LEU A 337 0.11 -9.87 26.47
CA LEU A 337 1.17 -10.74 25.98
C LEU A 337 0.87 -12.21 26.31
N ASP A 338 0.42 -12.50 27.53
CA ASP A 338 0.06 -13.86 27.92
C ASP A 338 -1.09 -14.41 27.07
N GLN A 339 -2.14 -13.60 26.86
CA GLN A 339 -3.26 -13.95 25.98
C GLN A 339 -2.80 -14.20 24.54
N LEU A 340 -1.91 -13.38 24.01
CA LEU A 340 -1.40 -13.57 22.64
C LEU A 340 -0.54 -14.84 22.52
N ARG A 341 0.31 -15.14 23.52
CA ARG A 341 1.10 -16.37 23.52
C ARG A 341 0.21 -17.60 23.61
N GLU A 342 -0.74 -17.61 24.55
CA GLU A 342 -1.73 -18.69 24.69
C GLU A 342 -2.52 -18.88 23.41
N TYR A 343 -2.99 -17.80 22.79
CA TYR A 343 -3.71 -17.86 21.53
C TYR A 343 -2.88 -18.49 20.41
N LEU A 344 -1.63 -18.04 20.20
CA LEU A 344 -0.76 -18.62 19.18
C LEU A 344 -0.40 -20.07 19.47
N ASP A 345 -0.27 -20.45 20.75
CA ASP A 345 -0.02 -21.83 21.18
C ASP A 345 -1.22 -22.73 20.85
N THR A 346 -2.45 -22.27 21.09
CA THR A 346 -3.66 -23.02 20.71
C THR A 346 -3.82 -23.22 19.21
N LEU A 347 -3.10 -22.44 18.39
CA LEU A 347 -3.06 -22.56 16.93
C LEU A 347 -1.84 -23.36 16.44
N ASP A 348 -1.01 -23.91 17.34
CA ASP A 348 0.28 -24.53 17.02
C ASP A 348 1.24 -23.60 16.25
N ARG A 349 1.09 -22.28 16.42
CA ARG A 349 1.87 -21.25 15.69
C ARG A 349 2.82 -20.47 16.58
N PHE A 350 2.83 -20.71 17.88
CA PHE A 350 3.69 -19.97 18.80
C PHE A 350 5.17 -20.12 18.44
N GLU A 351 5.65 -21.33 18.21
CA GLU A 351 7.05 -21.58 17.87
C GLU A 351 7.47 -20.90 16.56
N ASP A 352 6.59 -20.87 15.55
CA ASP A 352 6.86 -20.26 14.25
C ASP A 352 6.92 -18.72 14.30
N TYR A 353 6.19 -18.12 15.24
CA TYR A 353 5.97 -16.67 15.28
C TYR A 353 6.58 -15.94 16.47
N LYS A 354 6.96 -16.64 17.54
CA LYS A 354 7.43 -16.01 18.78
C LYS A 354 8.66 -15.11 18.57
N ASP A 355 9.52 -15.44 17.62
CA ASP A 355 10.72 -14.67 17.29
C ASP A 355 10.50 -13.68 16.13
N ARG A 356 9.36 -13.76 15.44
CA ARG A 356 9.00 -12.86 14.33
C ARG A 356 8.21 -11.64 14.79
N ILE A 357 7.49 -11.75 15.91
CA ILE A 357 6.63 -10.69 16.46
C ILE A 357 7.39 -9.89 17.52
N HIS A 358 7.62 -8.61 17.22
CA HIS A 358 8.45 -7.70 18.02
C HIS A 358 7.59 -6.68 18.78
N ALA A 359 7.90 -6.41 20.04
CA ALA A 359 7.21 -5.38 20.84
C ALA A 359 7.81 -3.99 20.61
N VAL A 360 7.42 -3.33 19.51
CA VAL A 360 8.10 -2.14 18.98
C VAL A 360 7.81 -0.83 19.73
N GLY A 361 6.76 -0.77 20.53
CA GLY A 361 6.48 0.43 21.31
C GLY A 361 5.22 0.37 22.17
N MET A 362 5.04 1.39 23.00
CA MET A 362 3.80 1.63 23.71
C MET A 362 3.46 3.11 23.65
N VAL A 363 2.18 3.42 23.43
CA VAL A 363 1.63 4.77 23.56
C VAL A 363 0.51 4.73 24.58
N PRO A 364 0.62 5.51 25.65
CA PRO A 364 -0.35 5.43 26.72
C PRO A 364 -1.61 6.27 26.46
N HIS A 365 -2.64 6.07 27.28
CA HIS A 365 -3.79 6.96 27.28
C HIS A 365 -3.39 8.35 27.80
N HIS A 366 -3.46 9.36 26.93
CA HIS A 366 -3.03 10.73 27.28
C HIS A 366 -3.95 11.80 26.70
N LYS A 367 -4.38 12.75 27.53
CA LYS A 367 -5.33 13.81 27.14
C LYS A 367 -4.81 14.69 26.00
N ILE A 368 -3.50 14.92 25.93
CA ILE A 368 -2.90 15.74 24.87
C ILE A 368 -3.18 15.16 23.48
N ILE A 369 -3.22 13.83 23.34
CA ILE A 369 -3.53 13.18 22.07
C ILE A 369 -4.91 13.63 21.54
N ASN A 370 -5.91 13.68 22.43
CA ASN A 370 -7.26 14.14 22.05
C ASN A 370 -7.26 15.63 21.72
N ILE A 371 -6.52 16.45 22.48
CA ILE A 371 -6.42 17.90 22.25
C ILE A 371 -5.78 18.19 20.88
N THR A 372 -4.68 17.53 20.55
CA THR A 372 -3.96 17.76 19.29
C THR A 372 -4.76 17.24 18.09
N ASN A 373 -5.40 16.08 18.21
CA ASN A 373 -6.30 15.57 17.18
C ASN A 373 -7.46 16.54 16.89
N ASN A 374 -8.05 17.15 17.92
CA ASN A 374 -9.13 18.13 17.74
C ASN A 374 -8.66 19.49 17.19
N ARG A 375 -7.36 19.78 17.29
CA ARG A 375 -6.77 21.05 16.85
C ARG A 375 -6.08 20.95 15.49
N GLY A 376 -6.11 19.79 14.84
CA GLY A 376 -5.37 19.59 13.59
C GLY A 376 -3.86 19.70 13.78
N THR A 377 -3.32 19.16 14.89
CA THR A 377 -1.87 19.14 15.12
C THR A 377 -1.41 17.76 15.57
N LEU A 378 -0.10 17.53 15.51
CA LEU A 378 0.55 16.37 16.11
C LEU A 378 0.87 16.61 17.59
N PHE A 379 1.05 15.52 18.36
CA PHE A 379 1.50 15.61 19.75
C PHE A 379 3.01 15.56 19.86
N TYR A 380 3.70 15.12 18.81
CA TYR A 380 5.13 14.86 18.79
C TYR A 380 5.98 16.08 19.18
N ASP A 381 5.55 17.30 18.90
CA ASP A 381 6.22 18.54 19.29
C ASP A 381 5.58 19.21 20.52
N LYS A 382 4.49 18.64 21.06
CA LYS A 382 3.71 19.22 22.16
C LYS A 382 3.93 18.53 23.50
N ASP A 383 4.32 17.26 23.52
CA ASP A 383 4.55 16.50 24.76
C ASP A 383 5.77 15.57 24.66
N SER A 384 6.83 15.91 25.40
CA SER A 384 8.09 15.17 25.34
C SER A 384 8.00 13.70 25.75
N ALA A 385 7.06 13.34 26.64
CA ALA A 385 6.87 11.96 27.06
C ALA A 385 6.29 11.13 25.90
N LEU A 386 5.25 11.64 25.24
CA LEU A 386 4.68 11.03 24.05
C LEU A 386 5.67 11.04 22.88
N SER A 387 6.47 12.09 22.69
CA SER A 387 7.54 12.10 21.69
C SER A 387 8.55 10.98 21.93
N ASN A 388 8.93 10.74 23.19
CA ASN A 388 9.86 9.66 23.54
C ASN A 388 9.28 8.27 23.26
N CYS A 389 7.97 8.06 23.47
CA CYS A 389 7.29 6.83 23.07
C CYS A 389 7.40 6.58 21.57
N VAL A 390 7.15 7.59 20.73
CA VAL A 390 7.20 7.43 19.27
C VAL A 390 8.63 7.44 18.73
N ASN A 391 9.58 8.09 19.41
CA ASN A 391 11.01 7.99 19.10
C ASN A 391 11.51 6.55 19.24
N LEU A 392 11.00 5.79 20.22
CA LEU A 392 11.32 4.38 20.35
C LEU A 392 10.81 3.58 19.14
N VAL A 393 9.58 3.84 18.69
CA VAL A 393 9.01 3.21 17.49
C VAL A 393 9.89 3.52 16.26
N ALA A 394 10.22 4.79 16.04
CA ALA A 394 11.08 5.21 14.93
C ALA A 394 12.48 4.56 15.00
N LYS A 395 13.08 4.49 16.19
CA LYS A 395 14.38 3.80 16.38
C LYS A 395 14.27 2.32 16.02
N ASN A 396 13.19 1.66 16.43
CA ASN A 396 12.97 0.24 16.14
C ASN A 396 12.77 0.01 14.64
N ILE A 397 12.03 0.88 13.95
CA ILE A 397 11.92 0.88 12.47
C ILE A 397 13.29 1.02 11.81
N ILE A 398 14.08 2.04 12.20
CA ILE A 398 15.39 2.32 11.60
C ILE A 398 16.38 1.18 11.85
N SER A 399 16.33 0.57 13.04
CA SER A 399 17.18 -0.56 13.41
C SER A 399 16.67 -1.91 12.91
N GLU A 400 15.57 -1.92 12.13
CA GLU A 400 14.95 -3.14 11.62
C GLU A 400 14.60 -4.15 12.73
N ASN A 401 14.13 -3.64 13.87
CA ASN A 401 13.81 -4.38 15.08
C ASN A 401 14.99 -5.15 15.73
N LYS A 402 16.24 -4.93 15.30
CA LYS A 402 17.43 -5.65 15.80
C LYS A 402 17.58 -5.66 17.33
N PHE A 403 17.08 -4.63 18.01
CA PHE A 403 17.19 -4.47 19.47
C PHE A 403 15.85 -4.61 20.19
N CYS A 404 14.80 -4.97 19.47
CA CYS A 404 13.45 -5.07 19.99
C CYS A 404 13.24 -6.47 20.59
N PRO A 405 12.68 -6.59 21.80
CA PRO A 405 12.29 -7.89 22.32
C PRO A 405 11.16 -8.48 21.48
N THR A 406 11.13 -9.80 21.39
CA THR A 406 10.14 -10.59 20.69
C THR A 406 9.18 -11.25 21.69
N LEU A 407 8.14 -11.94 21.21
CA LEU A 407 7.24 -12.69 22.08
C LEU A 407 7.94 -13.85 22.83
N SER A 408 9.10 -14.32 22.39
CA SER A 408 9.87 -15.33 23.13
C SER A 408 10.49 -14.79 24.42
N ASN A 409 10.66 -13.47 24.54
CA ASN A 409 11.14 -12.84 25.78
C ASN A 409 10.07 -12.82 26.88
N SER A 410 10.51 -12.69 28.13
CA SER A 410 9.61 -12.59 29.28
C SER A 410 8.82 -11.26 29.28
N ASN A 411 7.65 -11.26 29.93
CA ASN A 411 6.85 -10.03 30.09
C ASN A 411 7.65 -8.93 30.78
N SER A 412 8.47 -9.27 31.78
CA SER A 412 9.31 -8.30 32.47
C SER A 412 10.33 -7.65 31.54
N ASP A 413 10.97 -8.42 30.66
CA ASP A 413 11.96 -7.88 29.72
C ASP A 413 11.32 -6.95 28.69
N ILE A 414 10.17 -7.35 28.14
CA ILE A 414 9.40 -6.55 27.18
C ILE A 414 8.95 -5.24 27.84
N ILE A 415 8.34 -5.31 29.02
CA ILE A 415 7.87 -4.11 29.75
C ILE A 415 9.04 -3.20 30.11
N GLN A 416 10.16 -3.75 30.60
CA GLN A 416 11.34 -2.97 30.94
C GLN A 416 11.90 -2.26 29.70
N PHE A 417 11.94 -2.92 28.55
CA PHE A 417 12.36 -2.31 27.28
C PHE A 417 11.46 -1.13 26.90
N LEU A 418 10.13 -1.32 26.95
CA LEU A 418 9.14 -0.29 26.60
C LEU A 418 9.23 0.92 27.55
N GLN A 419 9.44 0.69 28.84
CA GLN A 419 9.54 1.74 29.86
C GLN A 419 10.89 2.48 29.86
N LYS A 420 12.01 1.76 29.77
CA LYS A 420 13.38 2.33 29.89
C LYS A 420 13.71 3.27 28.73
N ASN A 421 13.19 2.94 27.54
CA ASN A 421 13.44 3.70 26.33
C ASN A 421 12.35 4.74 26.03
N GLY A 422 11.13 4.57 26.56
CA GLY A 422 10.11 5.61 26.65
C GLY A 422 10.37 6.50 27.86
N LYS A 423 11.41 7.34 27.82
CA LYS A 423 11.80 8.24 28.93
C LYS A 423 10.68 9.25 29.27
N GLY A 424 9.70 8.82 30.03
CA GLY A 424 8.70 9.62 30.70
C GLY A 424 8.42 8.96 32.04
N SER A 425 8.53 9.74 33.13
CA SER A 425 8.17 9.32 34.48
C SER A 425 6.67 8.97 34.53
N TRP A 426 6.31 7.76 34.12
CA TRP A 426 4.92 7.35 33.91
C TRP A 426 4.41 6.35 34.96
N PHE A 427 5.30 5.82 35.81
CA PHE A 427 4.95 4.84 36.84
C PHE A 427 4.92 5.37 38.29
N ASN A 428 5.00 6.69 38.49
CA ASN A 428 4.75 7.27 39.81
C ASN A 428 3.28 7.71 39.91
N PRO A 429 2.44 7.03 40.72
CA PRO A 429 1.10 7.50 40.98
C PRO A 429 1.17 8.77 41.85
N PHE A 430 0.50 9.84 41.40
CA PHE A 430 -0.05 10.94 42.21
C PHE A 430 0.57 11.16 43.60
N LYS A 431 1.59 12.03 43.71
CA LYS A 431 1.88 12.79 44.95
C LYS A 431 2.69 14.04 44.63
N ARG A 432 2.02 15.13 44.25
CA ARG A 432 2.35 16.55 44.56
C ARG A 432 1.64 17.49 43.59
N ILE A 433 0.39 17.83 43.88
CA ILE A 433 -0.11 19.21 43.78
C ILE A 433 -1.09 19.39 44.93
N ALA A 434 -0.57 19.74 46.10
CA ALA A 434 -1.32 20.43 47.14
C ALA A 434 -0.32 21.28 47.92
N SER A 435 -0.69 22.54 48.14
CA SER A 435 -0.01 23.59 48.92
C SER A 435 1.22 24.27 48.29
N SER A 436 0.97 25.36 47.55
CA SER A 436 1.64 26.64 47.82
C SER A 436 0.75 27.78 47.32
N LEU A 437 -0.24 28.10 48.16
CA LEU A 437 -0.90 29.40 48.21
C LEU A 437 -1.17 29.67 49.70
N THR A 438 -0.18 30.29 50.33
CA THR A 438 -0.31 31.19 51.48
C THR A 438 0.77 32.23 51.35
#